data_AF-A0A1F5L916-F1
#
_entry.id   AF-A0A1F5L916-F1
#
_cell.length_a   1.000
_cell.length_b   1.000
_cell.length_c   1.000
_cell.angle_alpha   90.00
_cell.angle_beta   90.00
_cell.angle_gamma   90.00
#
_symmetry.space_group_name_H-M   'P 1'
#
loop_
_entity.id
_entity.type
_entity.pdbx_description
1 polymer ?
#
loop_
_entity_poly.entity_id
_entity_poly.type
_entity_poly.pdbx_seq_one_letter_code
_entity_poly.pdbx_strand_id
1 'polypeptide(L)'
;MASQALSSGMATQSPWLLRFPPEMISLIVSFLPNKDVKSLRLTCKTLGEITPSLSRVFLSANSLNIQVFRAVADHPKFRQQITEIIWDDARFVSAPLIWEEAHSIIDPQRLQTNLDEGCPNWFVEQCEENRYMMKRRKNQMDAEMPLKACWKYYSQILNDQKTVIESQDDEKSFLYGLERFPRLKRVTVTPAAHG
;
A
#
# COMPACT_ATOMS: atom_id res chain seq x y z
N MET A 1 34.60 29.75 -44.65
CA MET A 1 34.71 29.38 -43.23
C MET A 1 33.56 28.44 -42.90
N ALA A 2 33.82 27.13 -42.93
CA ALA A 2 32.85 26.11 -42.54
C ALA A 2 33.14 25.75 -41.08
N SER A 3 32.21 26.07 -40.18
CA SER A 3 32.31 25.77 -38.76
C SER A 3 31.93 24.31 -38.53
N GLN A 4 32.90 23.47 -38.16
CA GLN A 4 32.65 22.12 -37.68
C GLN A 4 31.91 22.18 -36.33
N ALA A 5 30.67 21.72 -36.30
CA ALA A 5 29.99 21.39 -35.05
C ALA A 5 30.54 20.05 -34.55
N LEU A 6 31.34 20.10 -33.48
CA LEU A 6 31.72 18.94 -32.68
C LEU A 6 30.46 18.37 -32.01
N SER A 7 29.89 17.34 -32.62
CA SER A 7 28.91 16.47 -31.98
C SER A 7 29.63 15.68 -30.88
N SER A 8 29.61 16.19 -29.64
CA SER A 8 29.99 15.39 -28.48
C SER A 8 28.86 14.42 -28.19
N GLY A 9 28.94 13.22 -28.76
CA GLY A 9 28.12 12.10 -28.32
C GLY A 9 28.37 11.87 -26.83
N MET A 10 27.35 12.11 -26.00
CA MET A 10 27.34 11.59 -24.63
C MET A 10 27.33 10.07 -24.75
N ALA A 11 28.50 9.46 -24.68
CA ALA A 11 28.62 8.03 -24.43
C ALA A 11 27.91 7.77 -23.09
N THR A 12 26.75 7.14 -23.15
CA THR A 12 26.10 6.54 -21.98
C THR A 12 27.06 5.51 -21.43
N GLN A 13 27.87 5.89 -20.43
CA GLN A 13 28.76 4.98 -19.75
C GLN A 13 27.87 3.93 -19.09
N SER A 14 28.00 2.67 -19.53
CA SER A 14 27.37 1.56 -18.84
C SER A 14 27.82 1.58 -17.37
N PRO A 15 26.89 1.55 -16.40
CA PRO A 15 27.24 1.52 -14.99
C PRO A 15 28.30 0.44 -14.73
N TRP A 16 29.35 0.77 -13.99
CA TRP A 16 30.45 -0.17 -13.70
C TRP A 16 29.95 -1.49 -13.11
N LEU A 17 28.84 -1.45 -12.37
CA LEU A 17 28.17 -2.60 -11.79
C LEU A 17 27.68 -3.60 -12.85
N LEU A 18 27.27 -3.14 -14.04
CA LEU A 18 26.85 -3.99 -15.16
C LEU A 18 28.02 -4.67 -15.88
N ARG A 19 29.27 -4.39 -15.48
CA ARG A 19 30.46 -5.09 -16.01
C ARG A 19 30.70 -6.44 -15.31
N PHE A 20 30.02 -6.70 -14.20
CA PHE A 20 30.11 -7.99 -13.51
C PHE A 20 29.19 -9.04 -14.13
N PRO A 21 29.52 -10.33 -14.01
CA PRO A 21 28.59 -11.41 -14.28
C PRO A 21 27.29 -11.27 -13.46
N PRO A 22 26.12 -11.69 -13.99
CA PRO A 22 24.84 -11.60 -13.29
C PRO A 22 24.85 -12.22 -11.89
N GLU A 23 25.62 -13.28 -11.69
CA GLU A 23 25.76 -13.97 -10.41
C GLU A 23 26.42 -13.07 -9.35
N MET A 24 27.44 -12.29 -9.74
CA MET A 24 28.12 -11.35 -8.86
C MET A 24 27.23 -10.16 -8.53
N ILE A 25 26.45 -9.66 -9.52
CA ILE A 25 25.46 -8.61 -9.29
C ILE A 25 24.40 -9.10 -8.30
N SER A 26 23.87 -10.31 -8.49
CA SER A 26 22.90 -10.94 -7.58
C SER A 26 23.44 -11.10 -6.16
N LEU A 27 24.70 -11.55 -6.03
CA LEU A 27 25.37 -11.68 -4.74
C LEU A 27 25.52 -10.33 -4.03
N ILE A 28 26.02 -9.30 -4.73
CA ILE A 28 26.14 -7.94 -4.17
C ILE A 28 24.77 -7.43 -3.71
N VAL A 29 23.76 -7.55 -4.56
CA VAL A 29 22.38 -7.13 -4.26
C VAL A 29 21.82 -7.87 -3.05
N SER A 30 22.16 -9.15 -2.86
CA SER A 30 21.67 -9.93 -1.73
C SER A 30 22.10 -9.40 -0.35
N PHE A 31 23.17 -8.60 -0.29
CA PHE A 31 23.64 -7.94 0.93
C PHE A 31 23.05 -6.53 1.13
N LEU A 32 22.30 -6.00 0.16
CA LEU A 32 21.71 -4.68 0.26
C LEU A 32 20.38 -4.71 1.02
N PRO A 33 20.12 -3.74 1.92
CA PRO A 33 18.79 -3.50 2.45
C PRO A 33 17.77 -3.24 1.33
N ASN A 34 16.51 -3.65 1.54
CA ASN A 34 15.44 -3.44 0.55
C ASN A 34 15.28 -1.98 0.11
N LYS A 35 15.58 -1.00 0.97
CA LYS A 35 15.59 0.43 0.63
C LYS A 35 16.60 0.74 -0.49
N ASP A 36 17.79 0.17 -0.40
CA ASP A 36 18.88 0.41 -1.33
C ASP A 36 18.67 -0.37 -2.63
N VAL A 37 18.13 -1.60 -2.54
CA VAL A 37 17.70 -2.36 -3.74
C VAL A 37 16.62 -1.58 -4.51
N LYS A 38 15.62 -1.02 -3.83
CA LYS A 38 14.60 -0.17 -4.46
C LYS A 38 15.22 1.06 -5.13
N SER A 39 16.19 1.70 -4.48
CA SER A 39 16.89 2.86 -5.04
C SER A 39 17.73 2.48 -6.27
N LEU A 40 18.42 1.34 -6.22
CA LEU A 40 19.23 0.81 -7.32
C LEU A 40 18.38 0.54 -8.57
N ARG A 41 17.18 -0.02 -8.40
CA ARG A 41 16.24 -0.29 -9.50
C ARG A 41 15.82 0.96 -10.28
N LEU A 42 15.87 2.14 -9.66
CA LEU A 42 15.51 3.40 -10.30
C LEU A 42 16.63 4.01 -11.14
N THR A 43 17.84 3.47 -11.07
CA THR A 43 19.01 4.06 -11.74
C THR A 43 19.07 3.75 -13.24
N CYS A 44 18.69 2.54 -13.66
CA CYS A 44 18.62 2.16 -15.07
C CYS A 44 17.70 0.95 -15.32
N LYS A 45 17.30 0.76 -16.58
CA LYS A 45 16.39 -0.32 -17.00
C LYS A 45 16.90 -1.72 -16.61
N THR A 46 18.18 -1.99 -16.82
CA THR A 46 18.79 -3.30 -16.51
C THR A 46 18.75 -3.62 -15.02
N LEU A 47 19.03 -2.63 -14.17
CA LEU A 47 18.96 -2.80 -12.71
C LEU A 47 17.52 -2.78 -12.20
N GLY A 48 16.57 -2.23 -12.96
CA GLY A 48 15.14 -2.26 -12.67
C GLY A 48 14.54 -3.67 -12.56
N GLU A 49 15.13 -4.63 -13.29
CA GLU A 49 14.77 -6.05 -13.30
C GLU A 49 15.17 -6.78 -12.01
N ILE A 50 16.04 -6.18 -11.18
CA ILE A 50 16.42 -6.76 -9.90
C ILE A 50 15.19 -6.84 -9.01
N THR A 51 14.89 -8.04 -8.52
CA THR A 51 13.73 -8.30 -7.68
C THR A 51 14.07 -8.07 -6.21
N PRO A 52 13.38 -7.16 -5.48
CA PRO A 52 13.55 -7.01 -4.05
C PRO A 52 13.15 -8.27 -3.29
N SER A 53 13.79 -8.53 -2.15
CA SER A 53 13.39 -9.62 -1.26
C SER A 53 12.08 -9.27 -0.57
N LEU A 54 11.11 -10.16 -0.67
CA LEU A 54 9.81 -10.00 -0.02
C LEU A 54 9.66 -11.08 1.05
N SER A 55 9.88 -10.71 2.31
CA SER A 55 9.75 -11.63 3.44
C SER A 55 8.37 -11.56 4.12
N ARG A 56 7.61 -10.50 3.84
CA ARG A 56 6.30 -10.23 4.43
C ARG A 56 5.30 -9.90 3.33
N VAL A 57 4.08 -10.39 3.48
CA VAL A 57 2.94 -10.06 2.59
C VAL A 57 1.80 -9.50 3.44
N PHE A 58 1.07 -8.54 2.88
CA PHE A 58 -0.08 -7.91 3.55
C PHE A 58 -1.38 -8.51 3.01
N LEU A 59 -2.34 -8.72 3.90
CA LEU A 59 -3.71 -9.11 3.59
C LEU A 59 -4.65 -8.19 4.35
N SER A 60 -5.67 -7.70 3.68
CA SER A 60 -6.77 -6.96 4.31
C SER A 60 -8.07 -7.32 3.60
N ALA A 61 -9.20 -6.96 4.21
CA ALA A 61 -10.50 -7.03 3.56
C ALA A 61 -10.66 -5.93 2.50
N ASN A 62 -9.88 -6.03 1.43
CA ASN A 62 -9.94 -5.19 0.24
C ASN A 62 -9.60 -6.05 -0.99
N SER A 63 -10.40 -5.94 -2.04
CA SER A 63 -10.30 -6.81 -3.21
C SER A 63 -8.97 -6.68 -3.95
N LEU A 64 -8.37 -5.50 -3.99
CA LEU A 64 -7.05 -5.30 -4.59
C LEU A 64 -5.95 -5.95 -3.72
N ASN A 65 -6.01 -5.78 -2.40
CA ASN A 65 -5.06 -6.41 -1.49
C ASN A 65 -5.14 -7.94 -1.57
N ILE A 66 -6.34 -8.52 -1.68
CA ILE A 66 -6.53 -9.95 -1.92
C ILE A 66 -5.92 -10.40 -3.26
N GLN A 67 -6.13 -9.63 -4.34
CA GLN A 67 -5.55 -9.94 -5.64
C GLN A 67 -4.02 -9.94 -5.59
N VAL A 68 -3.42 -8.93 -4.95
CA VAL A 68 -1.96 -8.85 -4.76
C VAL A 68 -1.47 -10.02 -3.90
N PHE A 69 -2.16 -10.34 -2.81
CA PHE A 69 -1.82 -11.47 -1.94
C PHE A 69 -1.82 -12.80 -2.71
N ARG A 70 -2.87 -13.07 -3.50
CA ARG A 70 -2.96 -14.27 -4.35
C ARG A 70 -1.89 -14.29 -5.42
N ALA A 71 -1.62 -13.16 -6.07
CA ALA A 71 -0.54 -13.06 -7.04
C ALA A 71 0.83 -13.40 -6.43
N VAL A 72 1.09 -12.97 -5.18
CA VAL A 72 2.30 -13.34 -4.44
C VAL A 72 2.33 -14.84 -4.11
N ALA A 73 1.19 -15.42 -3.70
CA ALA A 73 1.06 -16.85 -3.40
C ALA A 73 1.24 -17.75 -4.63
N ASP A 74 0.85 -17.27 -5.81
CA ASP A 74 1.00 -18.01 -7.07
C ASP A 74 2.36 -17.77 -7.74
N HIS A 75 3.07 -16.72 -7.35
CA HIS A 75 4.36 -16.41 -7.96
C HIS A 75 5.45 -17.40 -7.52
N PRO A 76 6.12 -18.11 -8.45
CA PRO A 76 7.00 -19.23 -8.14
C PRO A 76 8.21 -18.83 -7.28
N LYS A 77 8.69 -17.59 -7.39
CA LYS A 77 9.82 -17.09 -6.59
C LYS A 77 9.40 -16.41 -5.28
N PHE A 78 8.25 -15.73 -5.24
CA PHE A 78 7.88 -14.92 -4.07
C PHE A 78 7.30 -15.77 -2.96
N ARG A 79 6.44 -16.75 -3.31
CA ARG A 79 5.87 -17.67 -2.32
C ARG A 79 6.92 -18.37 -1.46
N GLN A 80 8.11 -18.60 -2.03
CA GLN A 80 9.24 -19.27 -1.37
C GLN A 80 9.98 -18.36 -0.37
N GLN A 81 9.73 -17.06 -0.38
CA GLN A 81 10.41 -16.07 0.44
C GLN A 81 9.52 -15.54 1.58
N ILE A 82 8.20 -15.65 1.45
CA ILE A 82 7.26 -15.19 2.48
C ILE A 82 7.48 -15.99 3.77
N THR A 83 7.78 -15.26 4.84
CA THR A 83 7.95 -15.77 6.19
C THR A 83 6.89 -15.26 7.16
N GLU A 84 6.16 -14.22 6.78
CA GLU A 84 5.15 -13.59 7.62
C GLU A 84 3.99 -13.04 6.80
N ILE A 85 2.76 -13.27 7.28
CA ILE A 85 1.56 -12.59 6.82
C ILE A 85 1.24 -11.48 7.82
N ILE A 86 1.08 -10.26 7.32
CA ILE A 86 0.49 -9.15 8.08
C ILE A 86 -0.99 -9.07 7.70
N TRP A 87 -1.86 -9.52 8.59
CA TRP A 87 -3.30 -9.43 8.41
C TRP A 87 -3.81 -8.15 9.07
N ASP A 88 -4.20 -7.20 8.25
CA ASP A 88 -4.88 -5.98 8.64
C ASP A 88 -6.38 -6.25 8.85
N ASP A 89 -6.81 -6.13 10.11
CA ASP A 89 -8.20 -6.29 10.56
C ASP A 89 -8.87 -4.92 10.80
N ALA A 90 -8.32 -3.83 10.25
CA ALA A 90 -8.93 -2.52 10.36
C ALA A 90 -10.27 -2.46 9.63
N ARG A 91 -11.28 -1.92 10.31
CA ARG A 91 -12.64 -1.76 9.78
C ARG A 91 -12.95 -0.30 9.51
N PHE A 92 -13.46 -0.03 8.31
CA PHE A 92 -13.99 1.29 7.97
C PHE A 92 -15.38 1.45 8.58
N VAL A 93 -15.66 2.65 9.10
CA VAL A 93 -16.94 2.98 9.73
C VAL A 93 -17.89 3.58 8.70
N SER A 94 -19.16 3.17 8.71
CA SER A 94 -20.21 3.80 7.88
C SER A 94 -20.84 5.02 8.55
N ALA A 95 -20.72 5.12 9.87
CA ALA A 95 -21.23 6.21 10.70
C ALA A 95 -20.44 6.24 12.02
N PRO A 96 -20.27 7.40 12.66
CA PRO A 96 -19.71 7.47 14.00
C PRO A 96 -20.69 6.85 14.98
N LEU A 97 -20.21 5.90 15.78
CA LEU A 97 -20.95 5.41 16.93
C LEU A 97 -20.55 6.26 18.13
N ILE A 98 -21.52 6.90 18.78
CA ILE A 98 -21.31 7.54 20.08
C ILE A 98 -21.65 6.50 21.14
N TRP A 99 -20.76 6.32 22.12
CA TRP A 99 -20.99 5.42 23.25
C TRP A 99 -21.53 6.25 24.42
N GLU A 100 -22.85 6.25 24.59
CA GLU A 100 -23.52 6.80 25.78
C GLU A 100 -24.07 5.63 26.61
N GLU A 101 -23.69 5.56 27.89
CA GLU A 101 -24.31 4.69 28.90
C GLU A 101 -24.56 3.23 28.44
N ALA A 102 -23.56 2.64 27.76
CA ALA A 102 -23.57 1.27 27.21
C ALA A 102 -24.40 1.00 25.94
N HIS A 103 -24.97 2.03 25.29
CA HIS A 103 -25.62 1.91 23.98
C HIS A 103 -24.92 2.76 22.92
N SER A 104 -24.78 2.20 21.71
CA SER A 104 -24.29 2.94 20.55
C SER A 104 -25.44 3.74 19.94
N ILE A 105 -25.37 5.06 20.03
CA ILE A 105 -26.34 5.97 19.41
C ILE A 105 -25.68 6.64 18.21
N ILE A 106 -26.43 6.78 17.12
CA ILE A 106 -26.02 7.55 15.96
C ILE A 106 -26.67 8.93 16.07
N ASP A 107 -25.87 10.00 16.10
CA ASP A 107 -26.39 11.36 16.00
C ASP A 107 -26.94 11.59 14.58
N PRO A 108 -28.26 11.81 14.42
CA PRO A 108 -28.87 12.01 13.11
C PRO A 108 -28.34 13.23 12.37
N GLN A 109 -27.87 14.28 13.08
CA GLN A 109 -27.31 15.48 12.44
C GLN A 109 -25.96 15.18 11.79
N ARG A 110 -25.16 14.31 12.42
CA ARG A 110 -23.86 13.90 11.89
C ARG A 110 -23.97 13.03 10.64
N LEU A 111 -25.10 12.33 10.47
CA LEU A 111 -25.40 11.57 9.24
C LEU A 111 -25.86 12.44 8.07
N GLN A 112 -26.31 13.67 8.32
CA GLN A 112 -26.76 14.55 7.25
C GLN A 112 -25.59 14.90 6.33
N THR A 113 -25.91 15.02 5.04
CA THR A 113 -24.93 15.45 4.04
C THR A 113 -24.71 16.94 4.19
N ASN A 114 -23.46 17.33 4.36
CA ASN A 114 -23.03 18.71 4.28
C ASN A 114 -23.25 19.22 2.84
N LEU A 115 -24.00 20.31 2.68
CA LEU A 115 -24.38 20.83 1.36
C LEU A 115 -23.17 21.39 0.59
N ASP A 116 -22.21 21.97 1.31
CA ASP A 116 -21.03 22.60 0.72
C ASP A 116 -19.99 21.54 0.32
N GLU A 117 -19.79 20.53 1.17
CA GLU A 117 -18.76 19.49 0.97
C GLU A 117 -19.27 18.25 0.24
N GLY A 118 -20.58 18.03 0.17
CA GLY A 118 -21.20 16.89 -0.52
C GLY A 118 -20.90 15.52 0.11
N CYS A 119 -20.59 15.48 1.41
CA CYS A 119 -20.35 14.28 2.20
C CYS A 119 -20.98 14.39 3.62
N PRO A 120 -21.13 13.30 4.37
CA PRO A 120 -21.71 13.36 5.72
C PRO A 120 -20.92 14.25 6.69
N ASN A 121 -21.62 14.98 7.56
CA ASN A 121 -20.99 15.88 8.55
C ASN A 121 -19.95 15.17 9.41
N TRP A 122 -20.21 13.93 9.84
CA TRP A 122 -19.23 13.15 10.60
C TRP A 122 -17.91 12.95 9.87
N PHE A 123 -17.96 12.80 8.54
CA PHE A 123 -16.78 12.57 7.73
C PHE A 123 -15.97 13.85 7.57
N VAL A 124 -16.65 14.99 7.43
CA VAL A 124 -16.04 16.33 7.43
C VAL A 124 -15.27 16.54 8.74
N GLU A 125 -15.94 16.38 9.88
CA GLU A 125 -15.35 16.53 11.21
C GLU A 125 -14.12 15.63 11.40
N GLN A 126 -14.23 14.33 11.02
CA GLN A 126 -13.12 13.40 11.16
C GLN A 126 -11.92 13.78 10.27
N CYS A 127 -12.19 14.30 9.07
CA CYS A 127 -11.13 14.80 8.20
C CYS A 127 -10.45 16.04 8.76
N GLU A 128 -11.20 16.96 9.38
CA GLU A 128 -10.65 18.15 10.04
C GLU A 128 -9.79 17.79 11.25
N GLU A 129 -10.25 16.87 12.10
CA GLU A 129 -9.46 16.36 13.22
C GLU A 129 -8.17 15.70 12.75
N ASN A 130 -8.25 14.83 11.74
CA ASN A 130 -7.08 14.17 11.16
C ASN A 130 -6.08 15.19 10.59
N ARG A 131 -6.56 16.21 9.87
CA ARG A 131 -5.73 17.32 9.38
C ARG A 131 -5.07 18.07 10.53
N TYR A 132 -5.81 18.40 11.58
CA TYR A 132 -5.26 19.07 12.76
C TYR A 132 -4.14 18.25 13.42
N MET A 133 -4.35 16.95 13.58
CA MET A 133 -3.35 16.03 14.15
C MET A 133 -2.12 15.86 13.23
N MET A 134 -2.30 15.90 11.92
CA MET A 134 -1.21 15.79 10.93
C MET A 134 -0.40 17.09 10.76
N LYS A 135 -1.03 18.27 10.85
CA LYS A 135 -0.33 19.57 10.85
C LYS A 135 0.67 19.69 12.00
N ARG A 136 0.38 19.08 13.15
CA ARG A 136 1.33 18.98 14.27
C ARG A 136 2.55 18.10 13.95
N ARG A 137 2.50 17.27 12.91
CA ARG A 137 3.53 16.27 12.56
C ARG A 137 4.39 16.66 11.35
N LYS A 138 3.94 17.53 10.42
CA LYS A 138 4.75 18.16 9.34
C LYS A 138 3.93 19.13 8.46
N ASN A 139 4.57 20.20 7.96
CA ASN A 139 4.03 21.15 6.97
C ASN A 139 3.94 20.52 5.56
N GLN A 140 2.91 19.73 5.28
CA GLN A 140 2.57 19.28 3.92
C GLN A 140 1.12 19.67 3.65
N MET A 141 0.90 20.81 2.99
CA MET A 141 -0.44 21.35 2.73
C MET A 141 -0.72 21.74 1.28
N ASP A 142 0.19 21.50 0.34
CA ASP A 142 0.06 22.12 -0.99
C ASP A 142 -0.78 21.32 -2.00
N ALA A 143 -1.36 20.17 -1.61
CA ALA A 143 -2.19 19.37 -2.52
C ALA A 143 -3.22 18.48 -1.79
N GLU A 144 -4.17 19.07 -1.07
CA GLU A 144 -5.28 18.31 -0.49
C GLU A 144 -6.42 18.11 -1.51
N MET A 145 -6.89 16.87 -1.63
CA MET A 145 -8.05 16.51 -2.43
C MET A 145 -9.34 17.10 -1.78
N PRO A 146 -10.31 17.59 -2.57
CA PRO A 146 -11.60 18.04 -2.04
C PRO A 146 -12.31 16.94 -1.23
N LEU A 147 -12.99 17.30 -0.13
CA LEU A 147 -13.63 16.31 0.76
C LEU A 147 -14.65 15.45 0.05
N LYS A 148 -15.39 16.00 -0.92
CA LYS A 148 -16.30 15.24 -1.79
C LYS A 148 -15.61 14.06 -2.50
N ALA A 149 -14.41 14.29 -3.02
CA ALA A 149 -13.65 13.26 -3.72
C ALA A 149 -13.06 12.24 -2.73
N CYS A 150 -12.58 12.69 -1.57
CA CYS A 150 -12.18 11.80 -0.47
C CYS A 150 -13.33 10.89 -0.02
N TRP A 151 -14.54 11.45 0.14
CA TRP A 151 -15.73 10.70 0.54
C TRP A 151 -16.14 9.65 -0.50
N LYS A 152 -16.08 10.01 -1.79
CA LYS A 152 -16.34 9.06 -2.88
C LYS A 152 -15.38 7.88 -2.81
N TYR A 153 -14.08 8.15 -2.63
CA TYR A 153 -13.07 7.10 -2.50
C TYR A 153 -13.26 6.25 -1.24
N TYR A 154 -13.49 6.89 -0.10
CA TYR A 154 -13.78 6.22 1.17
C TYR A 154 -15.00 5.29 1.06
N SER A 155 -16.09 5.77 0.45
CA SER A 155 -17.30 5.00 0.25
C SER A 155 -17.07 3.77 -0.63
N GLN A 156 -16.22 3.89 -1.66
CA GLN A 156 -15.85 2.75 -2.51
C GLN A 156 -15.10 1.69 -1.72
N ILE A 157 -14.08 2.07 -0.95
CA ILE A 157 -13.32 1.10 -0.14
C ILE A 157 -14.18 0.49 0.97
N LEU A 158 -15.04 1.28 1.62
CA LEU A 158 -15.97 0.78 2.64
C LEU A 158 -16.92 -0.28 2.06
N ASN A 159 -17.47 -0.03 0.87
CA ASN A 159 -18.37 -0.99 0.21
C ASN A 159 -17.62 -2.25 -0.23
N ASP A 160 -16.42 -2.10 -0.81
CA ASP A 160 -15.56 -3.21 -1.18
C ASP A 160 -15.21 -4.09 0.03
N GLN A 161 -14.84 -3.48 1.16
CA GLN A 161 -14.57 -4.19 2.41
C GLN A 161 -15.79 -4.98 2.90
N LYS A 162 -16.99 -4.39 2.86
CA LYS A 162 -18.21 -5.11 3.23
C LYS A 162 -18.44 -6.33 2.36
N THR A 163 -18.36 -6.17 1.04
CA THR A 163 -18.55 -7.27 0.09
C THR A 163 -17.55 -8.39 0.31
N VAL A 164 -16.27 -8.07 0.50
CA VAL A 164 -15.20 -9.06 0.77
C VAL A 164 -15.47 -9.86 2.04
N ILE A 165 -15.92 -9.19 3.10
CA ILE A 165 -16.17 -9.83 4.40
C ILE A 165 -17.45 -10.68 4.35
N GLU A 166 -18.50 -10.18 3.69
CA GLU A 166 -19.73 -10.92 3.46
C GLU A 166 -19.49 -12.20 2.64
N SER A 167 -18.58 -12.14 1.65
CA SER A 167 -18.18 -13.29 0.85
C SER A 167 -17.10 -14.17 1.51
N GLN A 168 -16.52 -13.73 2.63
CA GLN A 168 -15.36 -14.35 3.30
C GLN A 168 -14.13 -14.50 2.39
N ASP A 169 -13.97 -13.62 1.40
CA ASP A 169 -12.87 -13.73 0.44
C ASP A 169 -11.51 -13.44 1.06
N ASP A 170 -11.47 -12.63 2.11
CA ASP A 170 -10.29 -12.39 2.95
C ASP A 170 -9.86 -13.66 3.68
N GLU A 171 -10.79 -14.34 4.37
CA GLU A 171 -10.53 -15.60 5.07
C GLU A 171 -10.08 -16.70 4.09
N LYS A 172 -10.80 -16.87 2.97
CA LYS A 172 -10.42 -17.85 1.93
C LYS A 172 -9.02 -17.56 1.38
N SER A 173 -8.68 -16.29 1.20
CA SER A 173 -7.35 -15.90 0.72
C SER A 173 -6.28 -16.11 1.77
N PHE A 174 -6.59 -15.87 3.05
CA PHE A 174 -5.70 -16.21 4.15
C PHE A 174 -5.35 -17.70 4.15
N LEU A 175 -6.37 -18.58 4.12
CA LEU A 175 -6.18 -20.04 4.05
C LEU A 175 -5.37 -20.44 2.83
N TYR A 176 -5.66 -19.85 1.67
CA TYR A 176 -4.90 -20.07 0.44
C TYR A 176 -3.41 -19.74 0.61
N GLY A 177 -3.09 -18.65 1.30
CA GLY A 177 -1.71 -18.27 1.60
C GLY A 177 -1.01 -19.27 2.52
N LEU A 178 -1.70 -19.75 3.55
CA LEU A 178 -1.14 -20.76 4.48
C LEU A 178 -0.68 -22.02 3.74
N GLU A 179 -1.45 -22.48 2.76
CA GLU A 179 -1.09 -23.66 1.95
C GLU A 179 0.05 -23.38 0.96
N ARG A 180 0.20 -22.13 0.51
CA ARG A 180 1.08 -21.75 -0.61
C ARG A 180 2.45 -21.21 -0.17
N PHE A 181 2.60 -20.76 1.07
CA PHE A 181 3.84 -20.18 1.59
C PHE A 181 4.66 -21.19 2.41
N PRO A 182 5.57 -21.98 1.77
CA PRO A 182 6.28 -23.07 2.44
C PRO A 182 7.26 -22.62 3.53
N ARG A 183 7.61 -21.33 3.58
CA ARG A 183 8.51 -20.77 4.60
C ARG A 183 7.79 -19.89 5.62
N LEU A 184 6.46 -19.89 5.62
CA LEU A 184 5.68 -19.10 6.56
C LEU A 184 5.98 -19.54 8.01
N LYS A 185 6.28 -18.57 8.87
CA LYS A 185 6.63 -18.80 10.28
C LYS A 185 5.72 -18.04 11.23
N ARG A 186 5.11 -16.95 10.79
CA ARG A 186 4.35 -16.04 11.65
C ARG A 186 3.16 -15.43 10.91
N VAL A 187 2.09 -15.18 11.65
CA VAL A 187 0.99 -14.30 11.23
C VAL A 187 0.89 -13.21 12.29
N THR A 188 0.80 -11.95 11.84
CA THR A 188 0.59 -10.80 12.71
C THR A 188 -0.73 -10.15 12.32
N VAL A 189 -1.67 -10.15 13.25
CA VAL A 189 -2.94 -9.44 13.11
C VAL A 189 -2.76 -8.03 13.66
N THR A 190 -3.19 -7.02 12.93
CA THR A 190 -3.03 -5.62 13.31
C THR A 190 -4.33 -4.85 13.12
N PRO A 191 -4.74 -4.02 14.09
CA PRO A 191 -5.92 -3.16 13.96
C PRO A 191 -5.60 -1.88 13.17
N ALA A 192 -4.35 -1.69 12.74
CA ALA A 192 -3.95 -0.55 11.95
C ALA A 192 -4.09 -0.86 10.45
N ALA A 193 -4.78 0.03 9.74
CA ALA A 193 -4.92 -0.06 8.30
C ALA A 193 -3.54 0.03 7.63
N HIS A 194 -3.14 -1.02 6.91
CA HIS A 194 -1.93 -1.07 6.11
C HIS A 194 -2.31 -1.15 4.63
N GLY A 195 -2.18 -0.02 3.94
CA GLY A 195 -2.41 0.14 2.51
C GLY A 195 -1.70 1.37 2.01
#